data_AF-A0A936W625-F1
#
_entry.id   AF-A0A936W625-F1
#
_cell.length_a   1.000
_cell.length_b   1.000
_cell.length_c   1.000
_cell.angle_alpha   90.00
_cell.angle_beta   90.00
_cell.angle_gamma   90.00
#
_symmetry.space_group_name_H-M   'P 1'
#
loop_
_entity.id
_entity.type
_entity.pdbx_description
1 polymer ?
#
loop_
_entity_poly.entity_id
_entity_poly.type
_entity_poly.pdbx_seq_one_letter_code
_entity_poly.pdbx_strand_id
1 'polypeptide(L)'
;MKNTFSFFSKRNVLVSFLLTGLFFLVGLNSTNAQQSAGGGANPYTGIAQAFGVTAYPLGTFDQATTVTTLTDILIPLKPLIGHGASQAQELKYAYLSTVLADVGAYSIAVEISLLKRLEELKDSKHLGGAMNQTKINPTAQLAALYNETVNALQ
;
A
#
# COMPACT_ATOMS: atom_id res chain seq x y z
N MET A 1 13.39 21.57 70.94
CA MET A 1 14.44 21.39 69.91
C MET A 1 14.01 20.28 68.95
N LYS A 2 14.27 20.53 67.65
CA LYS A 2 14.18 19.65 66.46
C LYS A 2 12.81 19.47 65.78
N ASN A 3 12.61 20.33 64.78
CA ASN A 3 11.72 20.21 63.64
C ASN A 3 12.03 18.97 62.79
N THR A 4 11.01 18.39 62.18
CA THR A 4 11.17 17.63 60.94
C THR A 4 10.04 18.02 59.98
N PHE A 5 10.42 18.81 58.99
CA PHE A 5 9.59 19.15 57.83
C PHE A 5 9.36 17.89 56.98
N SER A 6 8.13 17.68 56.53
CA SER A 6 7.89 16.93 55.30
C SER A 6 7.12 17.83 54.34
N PHE A 7 7.83 18.18 53.28
CA PHE A 7 7.58 19.24 52.32
C PHE A 7 6.94 18.62 51.08
N PHE A 8 5.71 18.09 51.18
CA PHE A 8 4.96 17.72 49.97
C PHE A 8 4.13 18.90 49.49
N SER A 9 4.83 19.75 48.75
CA SER A 9 4.34 20.92 48.05
C SER A 9 3.20 20.55 47.10
N LYS A 10 2.07 21.26 47.25
CA LYS A 10 0.85 21.21 46.41
C LYS A 10 1.09 21.46 44.91
N ARG A 11 2.33 21.75 44.50
CA ARG A 11 2.74 21.98 43.11
C ARG A 11 2.66 20.73 42.23
N ASN A 12 2.82 19.52 42.78
CA ASN A 12 2.83 18.30 41.97
C ASN A 12 1.43 17.80 41.58
N VAL A 13 0.39 18.17 42.34
CA VAL A 13 -0.99 17.74 42.03
C VAL A 13 -1.55 18.50 40.84
N LEU A 14 -1.16 19.77 40.66
CA LEU A 14 -1.62 20.59 39.53
C LEU A 14 -1.03 20.12 38.19
N VAL A 15 0.21 19.64 38.18
CA VAL A 15 0.89 19.14 36.97
C VAL A 15 0.26 17.83 36.51
N SER A 16 -0.13 16.94 37.44
CA SER A 16 -0.82 15.69 37.10
C SER A 16 -2.22 15.93 36.51
N PHE A 17 -2.95 16.95 36.96
CA PHE A 17 -4.27 17.31 36.41
C PHE A 17 -4.20 17.97 35.03
N LEU A 18 -3.17 18.80 34.77
CA LEU A 18 -2.96 19.43 33.47
C LEU A 18 -2.57 18.42 32.39
N LEU A 19 -1.77 17.39 32.74
CA LEU A 19 -1.40 16.32 31.81
C LEU A 19 -2.56 15.34 31.52
N THR A 20 -3.44 15.06 32.48
CA THR A 20 -4.64 14.23 32.21
C THR A 20 -5.70 14.99 31.42
N GLY A 21 -5.87 16.30 31.65
CA GLY A 21 -6.79 17.14 30.88
C GLY A 21 -6.44 17.25 29.39
N LEU A 22 -5.14 17.27 29.05
CA LEU A 22 -4.69 17.32 27.65
C LEU A 22 -4.95 15.99 26.93
N PHE A 23 -4.88 14.86 27.62
CA PHE A 23 -5.21 13.54 27.04
C PHE A 23 -6.72 13.38 26.77
N PHE A 24 -7.60 13.97 27.59
CA PHE A 24 -9.03 13.94 27.33
C PHE A 24 -9.46 14.88 26.19
N LEU A 25 -8.74 15.98 25.95
CA LEU A 25 -9.02 16.87 24.80
C LEU A 25 -8.54 16.31 23.46
N VAL A 26 -7.55 15.42 23.45
CA VAL A 26 -7.18 14.64 22.25
C VAL A 26 -8.09 13.41 22.08
N GLY A 27 -8.64 12.87 23.18
CA GLY A 27 -9.50 11.69 23.20
C GLY A 27 -10.98 11.91 22.89
N LEU A 28 -11.45 13.16 22.74
CA LEU A 28 -12.87 13.46 22.48
C LEU A 28 -13.22 13.72 21.01
N ASN A 29 -12.27 13.50 20.08
CA ASN A 29 -12.62 13.32 18.66
C ASN A 29 -13.14 11.90 18.35
N SER A 30 -13.49 11.10 19.38
CA SER A 30 -14.36 9.92 19.22
C SER A 30 -15.82 10.34 19.03
N THR A 31 -16.05 11.29 18.13
CA THR A 31 -17.36 11.66 17.61
C THR A 31 -17.74 10.56 16.62
N ASN A 32 -18.70 9.71 17.00
CA ASN A 32 -19.45 8.86 16.08
C ASN A 32 -18.58 8.05 15.09
N ALA A 33 -17.89 7.02 15.57
CA ALA A 33 -17.59 5.86 14.72
C ALA A 33 -18.87 5.05 14.53
N GLN A 34 -19.90 5.69 13.98
CA GLN A 34 -21.03 5.03 13.38
C GLN A 34 -20.44 4.25 12.21
N GLN A 35 -20.63 2.93 12.24
CA GLN A 35 -20.16 1.98 11.25
C GLN A 35 -20.40 2.48 9.83
N SER A 36 -19.35 3.03 9.23
CA SER A 36 -19.14 3.00 7.79
C SER A 36 -17.89 2.17 7.60
N ALA A 37 -18.03 1.00 6.98
CA ALA A 37 -16.89 0.25 6.48
C ALA A 37 -16.23 1.12 5.39
N GLY A 38 -15.23 1.91 5.78
CA GLY A 38 -14.60 2.92 4.93
C GLY A 38 -13.09 2.94 5.15
N GLY A 39 -12.37 2.69 4.06
CA GLY A 39 -10.95 2.36 3.99
C GLY A 39 -9.96 3.24 4.74
N GLY A 40 -8.88 2.59 5.23
CA GLY A 40 -7.71 3.28 5.78
C GLY A 40 -6.87 3.96 4.69
N ALA A 41 -6.06 4.94 5.07
CA ALA A 41 -5.11 5.55 4.13
C ALA A 41 -4.06 4.53 3.68
N ASN A 42 -3.71 4.54 2.39
CA ASN A 42 -2.64 3.70 1.87
C ASN A 42 -1.28 4.22 2.36
N PRO A 43 -0.45 3.37 3.00
CA PRO A 43 0.85 3.82 3.50
C PRO A 43 1.88 4.11 2.40
N TYR A 44 1.63 3.68 1.15
CA TYR A 44 2.57 3.77 0.03
C TYR A 44 2.30 4.96 -0.91
N THR A 45 1.78 6.07 -0.39
CA THR A 45 1.55 7.30 -1.18
C THR A 45 2.83 7.87 -1.80
N GLY A 46 3.99 7.72 -1.15
CA GLY A 46 5.29 8.13 -1.69
C GLY A 46 5.68 7.34 -2.95
N ILE A 47 5.38 6.04 -3.00
CA ILE A 47 5.58 5.22 -4.20
C ILE A 47 4.67 5.74 -5.32
N ALA A 48 3.38 5.91 -5.02
CA ALA A 48 2.42 6.38 -6.01
C ALA A 48 2.83 7.73 -6.62
N GLN A 49 3.32 8.67 -5.81
CA GLN A 49 3.87 9.95 -6.27
C GLN A 49 5.10 9.76 -7.16
N ALA A 50 6.02 8.87 -6.82
CA ALA A 50 7.22 8.61 -7.61
C ALA A 50 6.93 8.03 -9.01
N PHE A 51 5.81 7.31 -9.15
CA PHE A 51 5.33 6.77 -10.42
C PHE A 51 4.27 7.64 -11.10
N GLY A 52 3.79 8.71 -10.45
CA GLY A 52 2.72 9.57 -10.98
C GLY A 52 1.37 8.86 -11.09
N VAL A 53 1.07 7.92 -10.19
CA VAL A 53 -0.18 7.15 -10.16
C VAL A 53 -0.99 7.45 -8.90
N THR A 54 -2.27 7.05 -8.89
CA THR A 54 -3.16 7.24 -7.73
C THR A 54 -2.92 6.17 -6.67
N ALA A 55 -2.69 6.56 -5.42
CA ALA A 55 -2.75 5.63 -4.29
C ALA A 55 -4.21 5.46 -3.81
N TYR A 56 -4.81 4.31 -4.11
CA TYR A 56 -6.17 4.01 -3.65
C TYR A 56 -6.21 3.71 -2.15
N PRO A 57 -7.25 4.18 -1.41
CA PRO A 57 -7.47 3.83 0.00
C PRO A 57 -7.59 2.32 0.21
N LEU A 58 -7.18 1.82 1.38
CA LEU A 58 -7.25 0.40 1.70
C LEU A 58 -8.69 -0.11 1.68
N GLY A 59 -8.95 -1.24 1.03
CA GLY A 59 -10.30 -1.80 0.92
C GLY A 59 -11.15 -1.13 -0.16
N THR A 60 -10.52 -0.42 -1.10
CA THR A 60 -11.15 0.03 -2.34
C THR A 60 -11.48 -1.16 -3.23
N PHE A 61 -10.55 -2.12 -3.35
CA PHE A 61 -10.72 -3.30 -4.18
C PHE A 61 -11.13 -4.51 -3.33
N ASP A 62 -12.16 -5.22 -3.78
CA ASP A 62 -12.54 -6.49 -3.19
C ASP A 62 -11.47 -7.56 -3.49
N GLN A 63 -11.07 -8.27 -2.44
CA GLN A 63 -9.96 -9.22 -2.52
C GLN A 63 -10.30 -10.45 -3.38
N ALA A 64 -11.51 -11.00 -3.24
CA ALA A 64 -11.92 -12.19 -3.97
C ALA A 64 -12.06 -11.88 -5.47
N THR A 65 -12.71 -10.77 -5.79
CA THR A 65 -12.84 -10.26 -7.17
C THR A 65 -11.46 -10.00 -7.78
N THR A 66 -10.55 -9.38 -7.02
CA THR A 66 -9.17 -9.16 -7.48
C THR A 66 -8.47 -10.46 -7.83
N VAL A 67 -8.53 -11.47 -6.96
CA VAL A 67 -7.92 -12.79 -7.21
C VAL A 67 -8.47 -13.41 -8.49
N THR A 68 -9.79 -13.39 -8.69
CA THR A 68 -10.43 -13.91 -9.91
C THR A 68 -9.95 -13.15 -11.16
N THR A 69 -10.06 -11.82 -11.17
CA THR A 69 -9.65 -10.99 -12.31
C THR A 69 -8.18 -11.19 -12.68
N LEU A 70 -7.28 -11.19 -11.69
CA LEU A 70 -5.86 -11.40 -11.94
C LEU A 70 -5.58 -12.81 -12.47
N THR A 71 -6.29 -13.82 -11.96
CA THR A 71 -6.18 -15.19 -12.47
C THR A 71 -6.62 -15.28 -13.93
N ASP A 72 -7.74 -14.66 -14.30
CA ASP A 72 -8.27 -14.66 -15.67
C ASP A 72 -7.32 -13.96 -16.65
N ILE A 73 -6.62 -12.91 -16.22
CA ILE A 73 -5.58 -12.25 -17.02
C ILE A 73 -4.34 -13.13 -17.17
N LEU A 74 -3.94 -13.84 -16.12
CA LEU A 74 -2.71 -14.64 -16.08
C LEU A 74 -2.82 -15.97 -16.83
N ILE A 75 -4.00 -16.61 -16.86
CA ILE A 75 -4.24 -17.88 -17.55
C ILE A 75 -3.78 -17.87 -19.02
N PRO A 76 -4.24 -16.93 -19.88
CA PRO A 76 -3.83 -16.89 -21.28
C PRO A 76 -2.38 -16.42 -21.46
N LEU A 77 -1.82 -15.71 -20.48
CA LEU A 77 -0.46 -15.15 -20.54
C LEU A 77 0.61 -16.20 -20.20
N LYS A 78 0.33 -17.05 -19.22
CA LYS A 78 1.23 -18.10 -18.71
C LYS A 78 1.88 -18.98 -19.80
N PRO A 79 1.15 -19.55 -20.78
CA PRO A 79 1.75 -20.41 -21.80
C PRO A 79 2.70 -19.67 -22.75
N LEU A 80 2.62 -18.34 -22.84
CA LEU A 80 3.47 -17.54 -23.73
C LEU A 80 4.84 -17.27 -23.12
N ILE A 81 4.95 -17.27 -21.79
CA ILE A 81 6.18 -16.94 -21.07
C ILE A 81 7.26 -17.97 -21.38
N GLY A 82 8.43 -17.49 -21.85
CA GLY A 82 9.53 -18.34 -22.30
C GLY A 82 9.31 -19.04 -23.65
N HIS A 83 8.19 -18.81 -24.33
CA HIS A 83 7.80 -19.45 -25.59
C HIS A 83 7.43 -18.43 -26.69
N GLY A 84 7.96 -17.20 -26.59
CA GLY A 84 7.72 -16.13 -27.57
C GLY A 84 6.84 -14.98 -27.08
N ALA A 85 6.59 -14.87 -25.76
CA ALA A 85 5.99 -13.67 -25.19
C ALA A 85 6.77 -12.41 -25.56
N SER A 86 6.03 -11.34 -25.86
CA SER A 86 6.64 -10.02 -25.95
C SER A 86 7.15 -9.57 -24.58
N GLN A 87 8.11 -8.66 -24.60
CA GLN A 87 8.68 -8.04 -23.41
C GLN A 87 7.61 -7.44 -22.47
N ALA A 88 6.58 -6.78 -23.04
CA ALA A 88 5.47 -6.22 -22.27
C ALA A 88 4.61 -7.32 -21.62
N GLN A 89 4.44 -8.46 -22.29
CA GLN A 89 3.74 -9.62 -21.75
C GLN A 89 4.51 -10.27 -20.60
N GLU A 90 5.83 -10.38 -20.71
CA GLU A 90 6.67 -10.87 -19.61
C GLU A 90 6.64 -9.94 -18.39
N LEU A 91 6.72 -8.62 -18.62
CA LEU A 91 6.62 -7.62 -17.56
C LEU A 91 5.25 -7.67 -16.87
N LYS A 92 4.17 -7.73 -17.65
CA LYS A 92 2.81 -7.86 -17.14
C LYS A 92 2.65 -9.14 -16.32
N TYR A 93 3.17 -10.27 -16.79
CA TYR A 93 3.11 -11.52 -16.06
C TYR A 93 3.87 -11.46 -14.73
N ALA A 94 5.10 -10.93 -14.75
CA ALA A 94 5.92 -10.80 -13.55
C ALA A 94 5.23 -9.93 -12.48
N TYR A 95 4.71 -8.77 -12.89
CA TYR A 95 3.96 -7.89 -12.00
C TYR A 95 2.71 -8.58 -11.43
N LEU A 96 1.81 -9.06 -12.29
CA LEU A 96 0.51 -9.58 -11.85
C LEU A 96 0.61 -10.89 -11.06
N SER A 97 1.58 -11.75 -11.38
CA SER A 97 1.78 -12.99 -10.62
C SER A 97 2.23 -12.74 -9.18
N THR A 98 3.05 -11.71 -8.95
CA THR A 98 3.47 -11.32 -7.59
C THR A 98 2.33 -10.64 -6.82
N VAL A 99 1.52 -9.80 -7.48
CA VAL A 99 0.32 -9.22 -6.87
C VAL A 99 -0.70 -10.30 -6.52
N LEU A 100 -0.94 -11.26 -7.42
CA LEU A 100 -1.82 -12.39 -7.15
C LEU A 100 -1.33 -13.23 -5.96
N ALA A 101 -0.02 -13.46 -5.83
CA ALA A 101 0.53 -14.18 -4.69
C ALA A 101 0.31 -13.43 -3.37
N ASP A 102 0.55 -12.11 -3.35
CA ASP A 102 0.31 -11.25 -2.19
C ASP A 102 -1.15 -11.27 -1.73
N VAL A 103 -2.05 -11.05 -2.68
CA VAL A 103 -3.48 -10.90 -2.40
C VAL A 103 -4.10 -12.27 -2.11
N GLY A 104 -3.79 -13.29 -2.91
CA GLY A 104 -4.41 -14.61 -2.81
C GLY A 104 -3.79 -15.50 -1.74
N ALA A 105 -2.46 -15.53 -1.61
CA ALA A 105 -1.76 -16.46 -0.70
C ALA A 105 -1.38 -15.82 0.64
N TYR A 106 -1.08 -14.52 0.66
CA TYR A 106 -0.61 -13.82 1.86
C TYR A 106 -1.62 -12.83 2.45
N SER A 107 -2.81 -12.72 1.83
CA SER A 107 -3.88 -11.83 2.25
C SER A 107 -3.45 -10.38 2.48
N ILE A 108 -2.50 -9.91 1.69
CA ILE A 108 -2.07 -8.50 1.70
C ILE A 108 -3.15 -7.67 1.01
N ALA A 109 -3.44 -6.47 1.54
CA ALA A 109 -4.37 -5.55 0.91
C ALA A 109 -3.97 -5.26 -0.54
N VAL A 110 -4.94 -5.27 -1.45
CA VAL A 110 -4.73 -5.13 -2.90
C VAL A 110 -3.98 -3.83 -3.22
N GLU A 111 -4.41 -2.72 -2.61
CA GLU A 111 -3.82 -1.39 -2.86
C GLU A 111 -2.37 -1.30 -2.39
N ILE A 112 -2.00 -2.05 -1.35
CA ILE A 112 -0.63 -2.15 -0.88
C ILE A 112 0.19 -2.95 -1.89
N SER A 113 -0.30 -4.13 -2.28
CA SER A 113 0.44 -5.02 -3.18
C SER A 113 0.69 -4.37 -4.54
N LEU A 114 -0.33 -3.70 -5.11
CA LEU A 114 -0.21 -3.03 -6.41
C LEU A 114 0.94 -2.00 -6.43
N LEU A 115 1.11 -1.20 -5.39
CA LEU A 115 2.18 -0.18 -5.33
C LEU A 115 3.53 -0.78 -4.94
N LYS A 116 3.57 -1.67 -3.94
CA LYS A 116 4.82 -2.26 -3.47
C LYS A 116 5.50 -3.09 -4.56
N ARG A 117 4.73 -3.91 -5.30
CA ARG A 117 5.28 -4.70 -6.41
C ARG A 117 5.70 -3.85 -7.60
N LEU A 118 5.10 -2.67 -7.77
CA LEU A 118 5.52 -1.71 -8.79
C LEU A 118 6.93 -1.16 -8.51
N GLU A 119 7.17 -0.79 -7.25
CA GLU A 119 8.49 -0.32 -6.78
C GLU A 119 9.54 -1.42 -6.86
N GLU A 120 9.24 -2.62 -6.35
CA GLU A 120 10.17 -3.74 -6.42
C GLU A 120 10.51 -4.14 -7.86
N LEU A 121 9.52 -4.08 -8.77
CA LEU A 121 9.76 -4.40 -10.17
C LEU A 121 10.70 -3.39 -10.82
N LYS A 122 10.57 -2.09 -10.50
CA LYS A 122 11.49 -1.01 -10.92
C LYS A 122 12.93 -1.27 -10.49
N ASP A 123 13.13 -1.82 -9.30
CA ASP A 123 14.46 -2.09 -8.74
C ASP A 123 15.01 -3.47 -9.16
N SER A 124 14.16 -4.34 -9.72
CA SER A 124 14.54 -5.70 -10.08
C SER A 124 15.36 -5.78 -11.37
N LYS A 125 16.39 -6.63 -11.37
CA LYS A 125 17.20 -6.95 -12.57
C LYS A 125 16.42 -7.66 -13.69
N HIS A 126 15.16 -8.06 -13.46
CA HIS A 126 14.28 -8.60 -14.51
C HIS A 126 14.04 -7.60 -15.65
N LEU A 127 14.23 -6.31 -15.35
CA LEU A 127 14.25 -5.21 -16.30
C LEU A 127 15.52 -5.13 -17.16
N GLY A 128 16.61 -5.80 -16.76
CA GLY A 128 17.94 -5.65 -17.35
C GLY A 128 18.06 -6.10 -18.80
N GLY A 129 17.20 -7.03 -19.24
CA GLY A 129 17.00 -7.38 -20.64
C GLY A 129 15.71 -6.81 -21.26
N ALA A 130 14.71 -6.55 -20.41
CA ALA A 130 13.33 -6.22 -20.79
C ALA A 130 13.01 -4.71 -20.82
N MET A 131 13.89 -3.80 -20.44
CA MET A 131 13.64 -2.35 -20.60
C MET A 131 14.80 -1.61 -21.28
N ASN A 132 15.91 -2.31 -21.53
CA ASN A 132 17.13 -1.71 -22.06
C ASN A 132 17.13 -1.50 -23.59
N GLN A 133 16.02 -1.79 -24.29
CA GLN A 133 15.96 -1.73 -25.77
C GLN A 133 14.93 -0.75 -26.35
N THR A 134 14.11 -0.13 -25.51
CA THR A 134 13.18 0.93 -25.95
C THR A 134 13.54 2.26 -25.31
N LYS A 135 13.56 3.34 -26.10
CA LYS A 135 13.70 4.75 -25.70
C LYS A 135 12.57 5.25 -24.76
N ILE A 136 11.92 4.37 -24.00
CA ILE A 136 10.76 4.68 -23.16
C ILE A 136 11.21 4.62 -21.71
N ASN A 137 10.82 5.64 -20.94
CA ASN A 137 11.10 5.75 -19.52
C ASN A 137 10.52 4.52 -18.75
N PRO A 138 11.37 3.70 -18.09
CA PRO A 138 10.95 2.60 -17.22
C PRO A 138 9.77 2.90 -16.30
N THR A 139 9.78 4.07 -15.68
CA THR A 139 8.74 4.51 -14.75
C THR A 139 7.39 4.67 -15.46
N ALA A 140 7.39 5.15 -16.69
CA ALA A 140 6.16 5.36 -17.46
C ALA A 140 5.52 4.05 -17.92
N GLN A 141 6.32 3.05 -18.29
CA GLN A 141 5.81 1.71 -18.63
C GLN A 141 5.18 1.03 -17.41
N LEU A 142 5.85 1.11 -16.27
CA LEU A 142 5.34 0.58 -15.00
C LEU A 142 4.06 1.31 -14.56
N ALA A 143 4.02 2.64 -14.64
CA ALA A 143 2.82 3.41 -14.35
C ALA A 143 1.64 3.04 -15.26
N ALA A 144 1.89 2.81 -16.56
CA ALA A 144 0.86 2.35 -17.49
C ALA A 144 0.33 0.95 -17.10
N LEU A 145 1.23 0.03 -16.74
CA LEU A 145 0.86 -1.32 -16.27
C LEU A 145 0.03 -1.27 -14.98
N TYR A 146 0.40 -0.41 -14.02
CA TYR A 146 -0.38 -0.16 -12.81
C TYR A 146 -1.79 0.31 -13.15
N ASN A 147 -1.92 1.34 -14.00
CA ASN A 147 -3.21 1.91 -14.37
C ASN A 147 -4.08 0.91 -15.15
N GLU A 148 -3.49 0.14 -16.07
CA GLU A 148 -4.19 -0.95 -16.77
C GLU A 148 -4.74 -1.98 -15.78
N THR A 149 -3.93 -2.35 -14.79
CA THR A 149 -4.34 -3.31 -13.75
C THR A 149 -5.47 -2.75 -12.91
N VAL A 150 -5.35 -1.52 -12.43
CA VAL A 150 -6.40 -0.83 -11.67
C VAL A 150 -7.70 -0.77 -12.46
N ASN A 151 -7.64 -0.43 -13.75
CA ASN A 151 -8.83 -0.36 -14.59
C ASN A 151 -9.51 -1.73 -14.78
N ALA A 152 -8.74 -2.82 -14.76
CA ALA A 152 -9.31 -4.17 -14.83
C ALA A 152 -9.99 -4.60 -13.52
N LEU A 153 -9.65 -3.95 -12.39
CA LEU A 153 -10.19 -4.27 -11.07
C LEU A 153 -11.43 -3.42 -10.68
N GLN A 154 -11.80 -2.44 -11.50
CA GLN A 154 -12.99 -1.58 -11.35
C GLN A 154 -14.21 -2.21 -12.04
#